data_AF-A0A2N2H9Q1-F1
#
_entry.id   AF-A0A2N2H9Q1-F1
#
_cell.length_a   1.000
_cell.length_b   1.000
_cell.length_c   1.000
_cell.angle_alpha   90.00
_cell.angle_beta   90.00
_cell.angle_gamma   90.00
#
_symmetry.space_group_name_H-M   'P 1'
#
loop_
_entity.id
_entity.type
_entity.pdbx_description
1 polymer ?
#
loop_
_entity_poly.entity_id
_entity_poly.type
_entity_poly.pdbx_seq_one_letter_code
_entity_poly.pdbx_strand_id
1 'polypeptide(L)' 'MDIFRRIGIAIVMIVPTFVIAGALWSIFHSWIPILLWVIVVAAFMAGLISGKFPRSCSHSDQHHFCAHPSA' A
#
# COMPACT_ATOMS: atom_id res chain seq x y z
N MET A 1 2.87 0.87 -9.54
CA MET A 1 3.30 1.50 -8.27
C MET A 1 4.70 1.05 -7.96
N ASP A 2 5.59 1.97 -7.60
CA ASP A 2 6.98 1.64 -7.27
C ASP A 2 6.98 0.51 -6.25
N ILE A 3 7.54 -0.63 -6.66
CA ILE A 3 7.49 -1.89 -5.93
C ILE A 3 7.98 -1.68 -4.49
N PHE A 4 8.98 -0.82 -4.32
CA PHE A 4 9.55 -0.39 -3.05
C PHE A 4 8.54 0.32 -2.14
N ARG A 5 7.66 1.18 -2.69
CA ARG A 5 6.61 1.85 -1.90
C ARG A 5 5.53 0.87 -1.46
N ARG A 6 5.16 -0.09 -2.33
CA ARG A 6 4.23 -1.15 -1.96
C ARG A 6 4.83 -2.07 -0.88
N ILE A 7 6.09 -2.46 -1.02
CA ILE A 7 6.83 -3.26 -0.03
C ILE A 7 6.91 -2.51 1.31
N GLY A 8 7.26 -1.22 1.30
CA GLY A 8 7.33 -0.41 2.51
C GLY A 8 5.99 -0.32 3.26
N ILE A 9 4.89 -0.11 2.52
CA ILE A 9 3.54 -0.08 3.10
C ILE A 9 3.15 -1.46 3.64
N ALA A 10 3.45 -2.54 2.93
CA ALA A 10 3.16 -3.90 3.38
C ALA A 10 3.90 -4.23 4.68
N ILE A 11 5.18 -3.88 4.79
CA ILE A 11 5.99 -4.11 5.99
C ILE A 11 5.44 -3.32 7.19
N VAL A 12 5.15 -2.02 7.02
CA VAL A 12 4.61 -1.18 8.09
C VAL A 12 3.24 -1.69 8.56
N MET A 13 2.45 -2.28 7.67
CA MET A 13 1.14 -2.84 8.01
C MET A 13 1.19 -4.16 8.79
N ILE A 14 2.34 -4.85 8.87
CA ILE A 14 2.47 -6.09 9.67
C ILE A 14 2.22 -5.80 11.16
N VAL A 15 2.82 -4.74 11.70
CA VAL A 15 2.73 -4.40 13.13
C VAL A 15 1.28 -4.15 13.58
N PRO A 16 0.52 -3.21 12.98
CA PRO A 16 -0.87 -2.98 13.38
C PRO A 16 -1.76 -4.20 13.13
N THR A 17 -1.50 -4.97 12.07
CA THR A 17 -2.26 -6.21 11.80
C THR A 17 -2.10 -7.23 12.93
N PHE A 18 -0.88 -7.37 13.45
CA PHE A 18 -0.56 -8.31 14.52
C PHE A 18 -1.12 -7.84 15.87
N VAL A 19 -1.01 -6.54 16.17
CA VAL A 19 -1.54 -5.95 17.41
C VAL A 19 -3.06 -6.08 17.47
N ILE A 20 -3.77 -5.77 16.38
CA ILE A 20 -5.23 -5.85 16.33
C ILE A 20 -5.69 -7.31 16.37
N ALA A 21 -5.00 -8.23 15.68
CA ALA A 21 -5.29 -9.66 15.77
C ALA A 21 -5.14 -10.20 17.21
N GLY A 22 -4.08 -9.80 17.91
CA GLY A 22 -3.85 -10.16 19.32
C GLY A 22 -4.92 -9.58 20.25
N ALA A 23 -5.32 -8.33 20.02
CA ALA A 23 -6.41 -7.70 20.77
C ALA A 23 -7.75 -8.43 20.54
N LEU A 24 -8.07 -8.79 19.29
CA LEU A 24 -9.27 -9.54 18.94
C LEU A 24 -9.30 -10.92 19.62
N TRP A 25 -8.16 -11.62 19.64
CA TRP A 25 -8.04 -12.89 20.36
C TRP A 25 -8.27 -12.71 21.86
N SER A 26 -7.66 -11.68 22.46
CA SER A 26 -7.78 -11.42 23.90
C SER A 26 -9.19 -11.07 24.36
N ILE A 27 -9.99 -10.40 23.51
CA ILE A 27 -11.33 -9.94 23.87
C ILE A 27 -12.37 -11.04 23.67
N PHE A 28 -12.29 -11.78 22.56
CA PHE A 28 -13.35 -12.71 22.17
C PHE A 28 -13.02 -14.18 22.41
N HIS A 29 -11.73 -14.54 22.54
CA HIS A 29 -11.25 -15.92 22.68
C HIS A 29 -11.90 -16.91 21.68
N SER A 30 -12.26 -16.41 20.50
CA SER A 30 -13.06 -17.13 19.51
C SER A 30 -12.42 -17.00 18.13
N TRP A 31 -12.62 -18.03 17.31
CA TRP A 31 -12.03 -18.13 15.98
C TRP A 31 -12.75 -17.28 14.92
N ILE A 32 -14.03 -16.96 15.14
CA ILE A 32 -14.85 -16.14 14.25
C ILE A 32 -14.25 -14.73 14.01
N PRO A 33 -13.89 -13.96 15.06
CA PRO A 33 -13.30 -12.63 14.87
C PRO A 33 -11.95 -12.65 14.13
N ILE A 34 -11.17 -13.72 14.27
CA ILE A 34 -9.91 -13.88 13.53
C ILE A 34 -10.19 -14.03 12.04
N LEU A 35 -11.16 -14.87 11.67
CA LEU A 35 -11.57 -15.04 10.27
C LEU A 35 -12.08 -13.73 9.67
N LEU A 36 -12.90 -12.99 10.42
CA LEU A 36 -13.37 -11.66 10.02
C LEU A 36 -12.19 -10.69 9.83
N TRP A 37 -11.21 -10.71 10.74
CA TRP A 37 -10.03 -9.86 10.68
C TRP A 37 -9.17 -10.14 9.45
N VAL A 38 -8.98 -11.40 9.09
CA VAL A 38 -8.27 -11.80 7.86
C VAL A 38 -8.94 -11.21 6.61
N ILE A 39 -10.28 -11.24 6.55
CA ILE A 39 -11.04 -10.65 5.42
C ILE A 39 -10.84 -9.13 5.36
N VAL A 40 -10.88 -8.44 6.52
CA VAL A 40 -10.67 -6.98 6.60
C VAL A 40 -9.27 -6.60 6.12
N VAL A 41 -8.24 -7.31 6.58
CA VAL A 41 -6.84 -7.06 6.17
C VAL A 41 -6.64 -7.33 4.69
N ALA A 42 -7.23 -8.41 4.16
CA ALA A 42 -7.17 -8.72 2.73
C ALA A 42 -7.83 -7.63 1.87
N ALA A 43 -9.01 -7.15 2.27
CA ALA A 43 -9.71 -6.06 1.59
C ALA A 43 -8.92 -4.74 1.68
N PHE A 44 -8.33 -4.45 2.85
CA PHE A 44 -7.52 -3.25 3.06
C PHE A 44 -6.25 -3.27 2.21
N MET A 45 -5.54 -4.41 2.16
CA MET A 45 -4.42 -4.61 1.25
C MET A 45 -4.85 -4.47 -0.21
N ALA A 46 -5.95 -5.10 -0.62
CA ALA A 46 -6.48 -4.96 -1.97
C ALA A 46 -6.81 -3.49 -2.31
N GLY A 47 -7.34 -2.72 -1.36
CA GLY A 47 -7.61 -1.28 -1.51
C GLY A 47 -6.34 -0.43 -1.64
N LEU A 48 -5.31 -0.68 -0.82
CA LEU A 48 -4.00 -0.04 -0.94
C LEU A 48 -3.32 -0.35 -2.28
N ILE A 49 -3.52 -1.59 -2.75
CA ILE A 49 -3.02 -2.14 -4.02
C ILE A 49 -3.80 -1.58 -5.21
N SER A 50 -5.08 -1.23 -5.05
CA SER A 50 -5.94 -0.70 -6.12
C SER A 50 -5.68 0.79 -6.40
N GLY A 51 -4.86 1.47 -5.59
CA GLY A 51 -4.03 2.56 -6.10
C GLY A 51 -4.70 3.92 -6.32
N LYS A 52 -5.37 4.47 -5.30
CA LYS A 52 -5.69 5.91 -5.29
C LYS A 52 -4.57 6.75 -4.65
N PHE A 53 -3.35 6.61 -5.15
CA PHE A 53 -2.31 7.64 -4.96
C PHE A 53 -1.75 7.99 -6.33
N PRO A 54 -2.20 9.10 -6.96
CA PRO A 54 -1.54 9.61 -8.14
C PRO A 54 -0.10 9.94 -7.76
N ARG A 55 0.86 9.24 -8.38
CA ARG A 55 2.19 9.81 -8.52
C ARG A 55 2.01 10.99 -9.47
N SER A 56 2.24 12.19 -8.96
CA SER A 56 2.50 13.35 -9.81
C SER A 56 3.48 12.92 -10.89
N CYS A 57 3.09 13.19 -12.13
CA CYS A 57 3.96 13.15 -13.27
C CYS A 57 5.26 13.88 -12.92
N SER A 58 6.39 13.17 -12.87
CA SER A 58 7.65 13.82 -13.21
C SER A 58 7.68 13.87 -14.74
N HIS A 59 6.91 14.82 -15.28
CA HIS A 59 6.93 15.22 -16.69
C HIS A 59 7.56 16.62 -16.73
N SER A 60 8.86 16.65 -16.46
CA SER A 60 9.78 17.80 -16.57
C SER A 60 11.14 17.07 -16.45
N ASP A 61 12.04 16.95 -17.43
CA ASP A 61 12.51 17.87 -18.44
C ASP A 61 13.30 17.09 -19.51
N GLN A 62 12.63 16.48 -20.51
CA GLN A 62 13.36 15.80 -21.60
C GLN A 62 13.00 16.30 -23.00
N HIS A 63 12.16 17.34 -23.11
CA HIS A 63 11.79 17.91 -24.40
C HIS A 63 12.53 19.21 -24.76
N HIS A 64 13.47 19.68 -23.91
CA HIS A 64 14.27 20.87 -24.18
C HIS A 64 15.69 20.59 -24.72
N PHE A 65 16.14 19.32 -24.78
CA PHE A 65 17.50 18.99 -25.22
C PHE A 65 17.65 18.68 -26.73
N CYS A 66 16.55 18.61 -27.50
CA CYS A 66 16.60 18.28 -28.93
C CYS A 66 16.04 19.35 -29.87
N ALA A 67 15.62 20.51 -29.35
CA ALA A 67 15.14 21.64 -30.17
C ALA A 67 16.25 22.65 -30.53
N HIS A 68 17.50 22.19 -30.67
CA HIS A 68 18.53 22.94 -31.39
C HIS A 68 18.89 22.20 -32.68
N PRO A 69 18.08 22.35 -33.75
CA PRO A 69 18.60 22.23 -35.10
C PRO A 69 19.52 23.44 -35.37
N SER A 70 20.78 23.14 -35.63
CA SER A 70 21.66 23.85 -36.58
C SER A 70 21.27 25.29 -36.99
N ALA A 71 22.07 26.25 -36.56
CA ALA A 71 22.48 27.41 -37.36
C ALA A 71 23.89 27.83 -36.91
#